data_AF-A0A2T1A179-F1
#
_entry.id   AF-A0A2T1A179-F1
#
_cell.length_a   1.000
_cell.length_b   1.000
_cell.length_c   1.000
_cell.angle_alpha   90.00
_cell.angle_beta   90.00
_cell.angle_gamma   90.00
#
_symmetry.space_group_name_H-M   'P 1'
#
loop_
_entity.id
_entity.type
_entity.pdbx_description
1 polymer ?
#
loop_
_entity_poly.entity_id
_entity_poly.type
_entity_poly.pdbx_seq_one_letter_code
_entity_poly.pdbx_strand_id
1 'polypeptide(L)'
;HLRGDPDKPIVTGCVYNGKNKPPYELPEHKTKSVFRSDSHKSSGFNELTFEDATDNEKIYLHAEKDHELHIENNRAKRVDRNQSESVGNNKSIEVGNNHHEVIGGNMTVMVGPNKLQSAVTSAFKKFTSAIGDMTSKLGLPDALNMGEGNLIIGVAKNKAETVMVSSTEVVGAGKAVTVGGGYQTVVGGVFNQSIGIGAFEEVGHNKSVVVGKVFEVTVGKSKLVMSEDGVINLKGVKVTIEGDESVTVKGGRIDLN
;
A
#
# COMPACT_ATOMS: atom_id res chain seq x y z
N HIS A 1 36.62 42.94 -38.37
CA HIS A 1 37.20 44.28 -38.21
C HIS A 1 36.11 45.33 -38.22
N LEU A 2 35.97 46.12 -37.15
CA LEU A 2 34.97 47.20 -37.11
C LEU A 2 35.27 48.22 -38.21
N ARG A 3 34.33 48.42 -39.15
CA ARG A 3 34.51 49.30 -40.32
C ARG A 3 35.75 48.95 -41.17
N GLY A 4 36.18 47.70 -41.16
CA GLY A 4 37.38 47.25 -41.90
C GLY A 4 38.71 47.59 -41.24
N ASP A 5 38.71 48.18 -40.03
CA ASP A 5 39.91 48.55 -39.28
C ASP A 5 40.61 47.31 -38.66
N PRO A 6 41.83 46.94 -39.12
CA PRO A 6 42.60 45.80 -38.60
C PRO A 6 42.91 45.88 -37.10
N ASP A 7 43.01 47.10 -36.55
CA ASP A 7 43.29 47.34 -35.13
C ASP A 7 42.03 47.17 -34.26
N LYS A 8 40.87 46.91 -34.88
CA LYS A 8 39.60 46.67 -34.20
C LYS A 8 39.04 45.28 -34.54
N PRO A 9 39.68 44.20 -34.06
CA PRO A 9 39.20 42.85 -34.29
C PRO A 9 37.85 42.61 -33.61
N ILE A 10 37.03 41.75 -34.23
CA ILE A 10 35.78 41.25 -33.67
C ILE A 10 35.62 39.80 -34.12
N VAL A 11 35.22 38.92 -33.20
CA VAL A 11 34.91 37.53 -33.50
C VAL A 11 33.44 37.44 -33.89
N THR A 12 33.16 36.98 -35.11
CA THR A 12 31.79 36.87 -35.65
C THR A 12 31.34 35.43 -35.84
N GLY A 13 32.21 34.45 -35.58
CA GLY A 13 31.86 33.04 -35.66
C GLY A 13 32.97 32.13 -35.16
N CYS A 14 32.59 30.90 -34.82
CA CYS A 14 33.48 29.80 -34.48
C CYS A 14 33.26 28.67 -35.49
N VAL A 15 34.33 27.99 -35.89
CA VAL A 15 34.27 26.90 -36.88
C VAL A 15 34.96 25.65 -36.36
N TYR A 16 34.38 24.49 -36.67
CA TYR A 16 35.05 23.21 -36.49
C TYR A 16 36.20 23.05 -37.48
N ASN A 17 37.21 22.27 -37.11
CA ASN A 17 38.40 21.99 -37.92
C ASN A 17 39.00 20.62 -37.52
N GLY A 18 40.12 20.21 -38.12
CA GLY A 18 40.72 18.89 -37.85
C GLY A 18 41.13 18.64 -36.39
N LYS A 19 41.40 19.70 -35.60
CA LYS A 19 41.70 19.61 -34.17
C LYS A 19 40.43 19.73 -33.32
N ASN A 20 39.53 20.66 -33.68
CA ASN A 20 38.24 20.88 -33.03
C ASN A 20 37.15 20.22 -33.88
N LYS A 21 36.98 18.91 -33.70
CA LYS A 21 36.00 18.12 -34.44
C LYS A 21 34.55 18.48 -34.04
N PRO A 22 33.57 18.22 -34.91
CA PRO A 22 32.17 18.29 -34.53
C PRO A 22 31.83 17.29 -33.39
N PRO A 23 30.76 17.52 -32.60
CA PRO A 23 30.38 16.67 -31.47
C PRO A 23 30.01 15.22 -31.84
N TYR A 24 29.60 15.02 -33.10
CA TYR A 24 29.32 13.73 -33.70
C TYR A 24 30.00 13.65 -35.07
N GLU A 25 30.42 12.45 -35.47
CA GLU A 25 31.06 12.22 -36.76
C GLU A 25 30.09 12.51 -37.92
N LEU A 26 30.61 13.19 -38.94
CA LEU A 26 29.87 13.55 -40.16
C LEU A 26 30.45 12.78 -41.36
N PRO A 27 29.62 12.35 -42.32
CA PRO A 27 28.21 12.70 -42.53
C PRO A 27 27.19 11.75 -41.87
N GLU A 28 27.63 10.78 -41.06
CA GLU A 28 26.77 9.76 -40.45
C GLU A 28 25.63 10.37 -39.62
N HIS A 29 25.92 11.41 -38.83
CA HIS A 29 24.96 12.10 -37.99
C HIS A 29 24.47 13.45 -38.57
N LYS A 30 24.34 13.54 -39.89
CA LYS A 30 23.92 14.77 -40.59
C LYS A 30 22.52 15.31 -40.20
N THR A 31 21.69 14.47 -39.60
CA THR A 31 20.32 14.81 -39.14
C THR A 31 20.27 15.25 -37.67
N LYS A 32 21.43 15.34 -36.99
CA LYS A 32 21.50 15.83 -35.61
C LYS A 32 21.85 17.31 -35.53
N SER A 33 21.04 18.05 -34.79
CA SER A 33 21.34 19.41 -34.33
C SER A 33 21.71 19.37 -32.84
N VAL A 34 22.87 19.92 -32.47
CA VAL A 34 23.46 19.69 -31.14
C VAL A 34 23.94 20.97 -30.50
N PHE A 35 23.54 21.18 -29.24
CA PHE A 35 24.15 22.13 -28.32
C PHE A 35 24.81 21.36 -27.18
N ARG A 36 26.14 21.21 -27.24
CA ARG A 36 26.95 20.51 -26.23
C ARG A 36 27.97 21.46 -25.60
N SER A 37 28.08 21.43 -24.28
CA SER A 37 29.13 22.11 -23.51
C SER A 37 30.21 21.12 -23.07
N ASP A 38 31.43 21.57 -22.80
CA ASP A 38 32.42 20.78 -22.07
C ASP A 38 32.54 21.26 -20.63
N SER A 39 32.56 20.33 -19.67
CA SER A 39 32.81 20.68 -18.28
C SER A 39 34.21 21.30 -18.13
N HIS A 40 34.29 22.46 -17.47
CA HIS A 40 35.55 23.17 -17.33
C HIS A 40 36.44 22.51 -16.26
N LYS A 41 37.66 22.11 -16.63
CA LYS A 41 38.64 21.44 -15.74
C LYS A 41 38.15 20.12 -15.14
N SER A 42 37.17 19.47 -15.76
CA SER A 42 36.76 18.11 -15.45
C SER A 42 36.34 17.40 -16.73
N SER A 43 36.10 16.09 -16.64
CA SER A 43 35.36 15.37 -17.67
C SER A 43 33.85 15.63 -17.53
N GLY A 44 33.10 15.40 -18.60
CA GLY A 44 31.63 15.50 -18.62
C GLY A 44 31.11 16.57 -19.57
N PHE A 45 29.81 16.53 -19.85
CA PHE A 45 29.15 17.48 -20.75
C PHE A 45 27.66 17.63 -20.45
N ASN A 46 27.10 18.80 -20.73
CA ASN A 46 25.65 18.96 -20.86
C ASN A 46 25.30 18.98 -22.34
N GLU A 47 24.14 18.43 -22.70
CA GLU A 47 23.75 18.35 -24.10
C GLU A 47 22.24 18.51 -24.29
N LEU A 48 21.88 19.29 -25.30
CA LEU A 48 20.57 19.24 -25.93
C LEU A 48 20.76 18.87 -27.41
N THR A 49 20.17 17.75 -27.82
CA THR A 49 20.23 17.25 -29.20
C THR A 49 18.83 17.05 -29.76
N PHE A 50 18.65 17.43 -31.02
CA PHE A 50 17.50 17.12 -31.86
C PHE A 50 17.97 16.19 -32.98
N GLU A 51 17.37 15.01 -33.08
CA GLU A 51 17.53 14.06 -34.18
C GLU A 51 16.28 14.13 -35.05
N ASP A 52 16.48 14.43 -36.34
CA ASP A 52 15.42 14.59 -37.34
C ASP A 52 15.42 13.46 -38.39
N ALA A 53 16.15 12.36 -38.14
CA ALA A 53 16.05 11.17 -38.97
C ALA A 53 14.64 10.60 -38.90
N THR A 54 14.01 10.41 -40.07
CA THR A 54 12.66 9.85 -40.20
C THR A 54 12.52 8.55 -39.43
N ASP A 55 11.42 8.43 -38.69
CA ASP A 55 11.06 7.30 -37.82
C ASP A 55 12.02 7.07 -36.63
N ASN A 56 12.99 7.97 -36.43
CA ASN A 56 13.99 7.92 -35.37
C ASN A 56 14.11 9.28 -34.64
N GLU A 57 13.08 10.12 -34.75
CA GLU A 57 13.09 11.47 -34.19
C GLU A 57 13.27 11.42 -32.67
N LYS A 58 14.19 12.23 -32.17
CA LYS A 58 14.54 12.21 -30.75
C LYS A 58 15.03 13.56 -30.28
N ILE A 59 14.47 14.01 -29.16
CA ILE A 59 15.09 15.05 -28.35
C ILE A 59 15.84 14.37 -27.20
N TYR A 60 17.12 14.67 -27.04
CA TYR A 60 17.95 14.19 -25.94
C TYR A 60 18.40 15.38 -25.10
N LEU A 61 18.15 15.29 -23.80
CA LEU A 61 18.64 16.25 -22.81
C LEU A 61 19.51 15.50 -21.80
N HIS A 62 20.75 15.93 -21.66
CA HIS A 62 21.69 15.42 -20.67
C HIS A 62 22.11 16.55 -19.74
N ALA A 63 21.94 16.33 -18.44
CA ALA A 63 22.55 17.14 -17.40
C ALA A 63 23.62 16.30 -16.71
N GLU A 64 24.86 16.77 -16.69
CA GLU A 64 26.00 16.04 -16.10
C GLU A 64 25.83 15.82 -14.59
N LYS A 65 25.13 16.74 -13.91
CA LYS A 65 24.97 16.71 -12.45
C LYS A 65 23.55 16.99 -12.01
N ASP A 66 23.17 18.27 -11.98
CA ASP A 66 21.88 18.73 -11.48
C ASP A 66 21.04 19.28 -12.63
N HIS A 67 19.76 18.91 -12.70
CA HIS A 67 18.78 19.51 -13.62
C HIS A 67 17.65 20.11 -12.80
N GLU A 68 17.61 21.44 -12.73
CA GLU A 68 16.55 22.20 -12.08
C GLU A 68 15.56 22.72 -13.13
N LEU A 69 14.27 22.44 -12.93
CA LEU A 69 13.19 22.95 -13.77
C LEU A 69 12.24 23.79 -12.91
N HIS A 70 12.33 25.10 -13.04
CA HIS A 70 11.43 26.05 -12.39
C HIS A 70 10.41 26.59 -13.40
N ILE A 71 9.12 26.49 -13.08
CA ILE A 71 8.02 27.00 -13.91
C ILE A 71 7.13 27.87 -13.03
N GLU A 72 7.04 29.17 -13.33
CA GLU A 72 6.31 30.15 -12.51
C GLU A 72 4.79 30.08 -12.64
N ASN A 73 4.29 29.48 -13.73
CA ASN A 73 2.86 29.43 -14.03
C ASN A 73 2.41 28.00 -14.33
N ASN A 74 2.21 27.67 -15.61
CA ASN A 74 1.63 26.39 -16.00
C ASN A 74 2.65 25.48 -16.70
N ARG A 75 2.73 24.22 -16.25
CA ARG A 75 3.40 23.14 -16.96
C ARG A 75 2.39 22.07 -17.35
N ALA A 76 2.15 21.90 -18.65
CA ALA A 76 1.38 20.78 -19.18
C ALA A 76 2.33 19.71 -19.74
N LYS A 77 2.01 18.43 -19.50
CA LYS A 77 2.74 17.29 -20.08
C LYS A 77 1.73 16.30 -20.66
N ARG A 78 1.91 15.94 -21.92
CA ARG A 78 1.16 14.88 -22.60
C ARG A 78 2.14 13.91 -23.24
N VAL A 79 1.87 12.62 -23.10
CA VAL A 79 2.64 11.54 -23.73
C VAL A 79 1.64 10.60 -24.37
N ASP A 80 1.65 10.48 -25.70
CA ASP A 80 0.62 9.74 -26.44
C ASP A 80 0.80 8.22 -26.42
N ARG A 81 2.01 7.73 -26.13
CA ARG A 81 2.31 6.30 -26.01
C ARG A 81 2.68 5.95 -24.57
N ASN A 82 3.97 5.85 -24.27
CA ASN A 82 4.47 5.31 -23.01
C ASN A 82 5.36 6.33 -22.28
N GLN A 83 5.19 6.41 -20.96
CA GLN A 83 6.11 7.10 -20.06
C GLN A 83 6.81 6.07 -19.16
N SER A 84 8.13 6.14 -19.07
CA SER A 84 8.93 5.38 -18.11
C SER A 84 9.75 6.35 -17.26
N GLU A 85 9.79 6.14 -15.95
CA GLU A 85 10.52 6.95 -14.98
C GLU A 85 11.25 6.03 -14.01
N SER A 86 12.54 6.31 -13.78
CA SER A 86 13.38 5.56 -12.84
C SER A 86 14.12 6.55 -11.97
N VAL A 87 14.00 6.41 -10.65
CA VAL A 87 14.63 7.28 -9.65
C VAL A 87 15.54 6.41 -8.78
N GLY A 88 16.84 6.70 -8.78
CA GLY A 88 17.84 5.85 -8.10
C GLY A 88 17.83 5.95 -6.57
N ASN A 89 17.35 7.07 -6.03
CA ASN A 89 17.23 7.31 -4.59
C ASN A 89 15.78 7.64 -4.25
N ASN A 90 15.47 8.89 -3.87
CA ASN A 90 14.16 9.28 -3.37
C ASN A 90 13.37 10.08 -4.42
N LYS A 91 12.06 9.82 -4.49
CA LYS A 91 11.08 10.66 -5.19
C LYS A 91 10.14 11.29 -4.16
N SER A 92 10.10 12.62 -4.08
CA SER A 92 9.16 13.36 -3.24
C SER A 92 8.15 14.10 -4.13
N ILE A 93 6.88 14.10 -3.76
CA ILE A 93 5.80 14.80 -4.44
C ILE A 93 5.01 15.57 -3.39
N GLU A 94 4.94 16.89 -3.53
CA GLU A 94 4.09 17.77 -2.74
C GLU A 94 3.07 18.45 -3.67
N VAL A 95 1.80 18.42 -3.29
CA VAL A 95 0.71 19.05 -4.02
C VAL A 95 -0.07 19.92 -3.04
N GLY A 96 -0.02 21.24 -3.22
CA GLY A 96 -0.63 22.20 -2.29
C GLY A 96 -2.16 22.25 -2.30
N ASN A 97 -2.82 21.57 -3.24
CA ASN A 97 -4.28 21.46 -3.31
C ASN A 97 -4.67 20.02 -3.73
N ASN A 98 -5.24 19.82 -4.93
CA ASN A 98 -5.74 18.51 -5.34
C ASN A 98 -4.77 17.72 -6.21
N HIS A 99 -4.55 16.44 -5.86
CA HIS A 99 -3.97 15.43 -6.75
C HIS A 99 -5.08 14.48 -7.24
N HIS A 100 -5.28 14.40 -8.56
CA HIS A 100 -6.28 13.53 -9.17
C HIS A 100 -5.61 12.62 -10.21
N GLU A 101 -5.71 11.30 -10.01
CA GLU A 101 -5.11 10.28 -10.86
C GLU A 101 -6.19 9.30 -11.34
N VAL A 102 -6.27 9.08 -12.66
CA VAL A 102 -7.18 8.11 -13.28
C VAL A 102 -6.36 7.09 -14.06
N ILE A 103 -6.52 5.82 -13.72
CA ILE A 103 -5.83 4.69 -14.36
C ILE A 103 -6.89 3.85 -15.05
N GLY A 104 -6.91 3.87 -16.39
CA GLY A 104 -7.87 3.08 -17.19
C GLY A 104 -7.58 1.58 -17.20
N GLY A 105 -6.38 1.17 -16.78
CA GLY A 105 -5.93 -0.22 -16.67
C GLY A 105 -5.63 -0.65 -15.23
N ASN A 106 -4.62 -1.51 -15.06
CA ASN A 106 -4.19 -1.98 -13.74
C ASN A 106 -3.14 -1.05 -13.11
N MET A 107 -3.23 -0.87 -11.79
CA MET A 107 -2.19 -0.24 -10.97
C MET A 107 -1.51 -1.31 -10.10
N THR A 108 -0.18 -1.39 -10.18
CA THR A 108 0.63 -2.28 -9.31
C THR A 108 1.64 -1.42 -8.57
N VAL A 109 1.61 -1.47 -7.23
CA VAL A 109 2.56 -0.76 -6.36
C VAL A 109 3.31 -1.78 -5.52
N MET A 110 4.64 -1.72 -5.53
CA MET A 110 5.51 -2.53 -4.68
C MET A 110 6.37 -1.62 -3.81
N VAL A 111 6.42 -1.86 -2.50
CA VAL A 111 7.19 -1.05 -1.54
C VAL A 111 8.07 -1.98 -0.69
N GLY A 112 9.38 -1.71 -0.62
CA GLY A 112 10.31 -2.35 0.33
C GLY A 112 11.65 -2.85 -0.27
N PRO A 113 12.69 -3.06 0.57
CA PRO A 113 14.00 -3.55 0.15
C PRO A 113 14.03 -5.09 0.00
N ASN A 114 14.67 -5.61 -1.05
CA ASN A 114 14.70 -7.05 -1.35
C ASN A 114 15.87 -7.79 -0.65
N LYS A 115 15.66 -9.10 -0.39
CA LYS A 115 16.48 -10.11 0.34
C LYS A 115 16.60 -10.03 1.87
N LEU A 116 16.43 -8.87 2.49
CA LEU A 116 16.40 -8.73 3.97
C LEU A 116 14.97 -8.88 4.56
N GLN A 117 13.97 -9.19 3.73
CA GLN A 117 12.58 -9.46 4.14
C GLN A 117 12.44 -10.79 4.91
N SER A 118 13.41 -11.71 4.81
CA SER A 118 13.36 -13.02 5.46
C SER A 118 13.80 -13.00 6.94
N ALA A 119 14.74 -12.12 7.28
CA ALA A 119 15.28 -11.99 8.64
C ALA A 119 14.59 -10.86 9.44
N VAL A 120 14.29 -9.73 8.78
CA VAL A 120 13.67 -8.56 9.44
C VAL A 120 12.20 -8.79 9.77
N THR A 121 11.44 -9.48 8.92
CA THR A 121 10.07 -9.91 9.24
C THR A 121 10.03 -10.83 10.47
N SER A 122 11.03 -11.68 10.65
CA SER A 122 11.17 -12.60 11.78
C SER A 122 11.61 -11.92 13.08
N ALA A 123 12.38 -10.83 12.98
CA ALA A 123 12.76 -10.00 14.13
C ALA A 123 11.65 -9.01 14.54
N PHE A 124 10.89 -8.48 13.57
CA PHE A 124 9.83 -7.50 13.82
C PHE A 124 8.57 -8.12 14.43
N LYS A 125 8.24 -9.38 14.09
CA LYS A 125 7.13 -10.17 14.69
C LYS A 125 7.38 -10.58 16.15
N LYS A 126 8.64 -10.59 16.61
CA LYS A 126 9.01 -10.87 18.01
C LYS A 126 9.08 -9.62 18.89
N PHE A 127 9.37 -8.46 18.30
CA PHE A 127 9.61 -7.22 19.05
C PHE A 127 8.36 -6.35 19.24
N THR A 128 7.38 -6.38 18.33
CA THR A 128 6.25 -5.42 18.34
C THR A 128 5.01 -5.88 19.10
N SER A 129 4.73 -7.18 19.20
CA SER A 129 3.60 -7.70 20.01
C SER A 129 3.91 -7.80 21.52
N ALA A 130 5.17 -7.58 21.93
CA ALA A 130 5.56 -7.49 23.34
C ALA A 130 5.56 -6.05 23.90
N ILE A 131 5.43 -5.03 23.05
CA ILE A 131 5.57 -3.61 23.45
C ILE A 131 4.27 -2.81 23.33
N GLY A 132 3.36 -3.11 22.39
CA GLY A 132 2.21 -2.24 22.11
C GLY A 132 1.07 -2.24 23.13
N ASP A 133 0.88 -3.33 23.89
CA ASP A 133 -0.18 -3.45 24.90
C ASP A 133 0.30 -3.07 26.32
N MET A 134 1.52 -2.54 26.39
CA MET A 134 2.16 -2.05 27.61
C MET A 134 2.36 -0.53 27.54
N THR A 135 1.39 0.24 27.02
CA THR A 135 1.58 1.71 26.97
C THR A 135 0.39 2.62 27.29
N SER A 136 -0.90 2.24 27.28
CA SER A 136 -1.97 3.18 27.76
C SER A 136 -2.82 2.73 28.94
N LYS A 137 -2.47 1.58 29.55
CA LYS A 137 -2.42 1.47 31.02
C LYS A 137 -1.05 1.90 31.59
N LEU A 138 -0.20 2.52 30.76
CA LEU A 138 1.19 2.91 31.03
C LEU A 138 1.59 4.31 30.53
N GLY A 139 0.61 5.18 30.24
CA GLY A 139 0.86 6.57 29.81
C GLY A 139 1.46 6.70 28.40
N LEU A 140 0.62 6.63 27.37
CA LEU A 140 0.98 7.08 26.02
C LEU A 140 0.70 8.58 25.89
N PRO A 141 1.72 9.41 25.60
CA PRO A 141 1.52 10.76 25.12
C PRO A 141 1.11 10.78 23.64
N ASP A 142 0.44 11.87 23.25
CA ASP A 142 0.12 12.26 21.87
C ASP A 142 1.26 11.95 20.88
N ALA A 143 1.04 10.99 19.99
CA ALA A 143 1.99 10.70 18.91
C ALA A 143 1.32 10.12 17.64
N LEU A 144 0.15 10.62 17.25
CA LEU A 144 -0.41 10.42 15.90
C LEU A 144 -1.18 11.68 15.47
N ASN A 145 -0.46 12.71 15.01
CA ASN A 145 -1.05 13.83 14.27
C ASN A 145 -1.50 13.32 12.89
N MET A 146 -2.66 12.67 12.83
CA MET A 146 -3.34 12.33 11.57
C MET A 146 -4.20 13.52 11.15
N GLY A 147 -3.98 14.04 9.94
CA GLY A 147 -4.78 15.15 9.42
C GLY A 147 -6.26 14.77 9.23
N GLU A 148 -7.15 15.75 9.32
CA GLU A 148 -8.58 15.58 9.04
C GLU A 148 -8.79 15.34 7.54
N GLY A 149 -9.43 14.22 7.15
CA GLY A 149 -9.71 13.91 5.74
C GLY A 149 -10.43 12.58 5.55
N ASN A 150 -11.14 12.45 4.42
CA ASN A 150 -11.85 11.23 4.05
C ASN A 150 -11.00 10.39 3.07
N LEU A 151 -10.96 9.08 3.26
CA LEU A 151 -10.45 8.11 2.27
C LEU A 151 -11.61 7.31 1.69
N ILE A 152 -11.80 7.35 0.38
CA ILE A 152 -12.82 6.57 -0.34
C ILE A 152 -12.12 5.67 -1.35
N ILE A 153 -12.33 4.36 -1.25
CA ILE A 153 -11.77 3.37 -2.18
C ILE A 153 -12.93 2.69 -2.91
N GLY A 154 -13.03 2.93 -4.23
CA GLY A 154 -13.98 2.25 -5.11
C GLY A 154 -13.30 1.12 -5.89
N VAL A 155 -13.82 -0.11 -5.79
CA VAL A 155 -13.30 -1.27 -6.52
C VAL A 155 -14.42 -1.90 -7.32
N ALA A 156 -14.37 -1.80 -8.65
CA ALA A 156 -15.44 -2.26 -9.54
C ALA A 156 -15.50 -3.78 -9.74
N LYS A 157 -14.39 -4.49 -9.49
CA LYS A 157 -14.28 -5.94 -9.72
C LYS A 157 -13.83 -6.70 -8.49
N ASN A 158 -12.53 -6.71 -8.21
CA ASN A 158 -11.94 -7.52 -7.14
C ASN A 158 -10.90 -6.73 -6.36
N LYS A 159 -10.95 -6.83 -5.03
CA LYS A 159 -9.90 -6.37 -4.12
C LYS A 159 -9.26 -7.61 -3.49
N ALA A 160 -7.99 -7.88 -3.80
CA ALA A 160 -7.21 -8.93 -3.17
C ALA A 160 -6.13 -8.31 -2.28
N GLU A 161 -6.10 -8.71 -1.02
CA GLU A 161 -5.13 -8.24 -0.03
C GLU A 161 -4.48 -9.46 0.62
N THR A 162 -3.16 -9.55 0.55
CA THR A 162 -2.39 -10.66 1.15
C THR A 162 -1.45 -10.11 2.19
N VAL A 163 -1.69 -10.48 3.45
CA VAL A 163 -0.87 -10.04 4.58
C VAL A 163 -0.12 -11.24 5.15
N MET A 164 1.20 -11.27 4.95
CA MET A 164 2.04 -12.43 5.29
C MET A 164 2.32 -12.56 6.80
N VAL A 165 2.19 -11.47 7.54
CA VAL A 165 2.75 -11.33 8.89
C VAL A 165 1.66 -11.01 9.89
N SER A 166 1.15 -9.78 9.84
CA SER A 166 0.15 -9.26 10.77
C SER A 166 -0.66 -8.18 10.07
N SER A 167 -1.98 -8.21 10.26
CA SER A 167 -2.90 -7.12 9.89
C SER A 167 -3.53 -6.61 11.19
N THR A 168 -3.50 -5.29 11.39
CA THR A 168 -4.09 -4.62 12.55
C THR A 168 -4.95 -3.47 12.06
N GLU A 169 -6.18 -3.40 12.54
CA GLU A 169 -7.14 -2.38 12.16
C GLU A 169 -7.71 -1.76 13.43
N VAL A 170 -7.56 -0.45 13.57
CA VAL A 170 -8.09 0.33 14.71
C VAL A 170 -9.12 1.30 14.17
N VAL A 171 -10.34 1.24 14.71
CA VAL A 171 -11.46 2.10 14.29
C VAL A 171 -11.96 2.87 15.50
N GLY A 172 -11.87 4.21 15.45
CA GLY A 172 -12.16 5.07 16.62
C GLY A 172 -13.65 5.28 16.92
N ALA A 173 -14.52 5.24 15.90
CA ALA A 173 -15.95 5.49 16.07
C ALA A 173 -16.80 4.24 15.76
N GLY A 174 -16.76 3.73 14.53
CA GLY A 174 -17.55 2.57 14.15
C GLY A 174 -17.10 1.94 12.84
N LYS A 175 -17.25 0.61 12.74
CA LYS A 175 -16.98 -0.18 11.54
C LYS A 175 -18.25 -0.91 11.11
N ALA A 176 -18.65 -0.74 9.86
CA ALA A 176 -19.74 -1.49 9.25
C ALA A 176 -19.20 -2.33 8.09
N VAL A 177 -19.61 -3.59 8.00
CA VAL A 177 -19.29 -4.49 6.89
C VAL A 177 -20.62 -5.01 6.34
N THR A 178 -20.92 -4.70 5.09
CA THR A 178 -22.12 -5.19 4.38
C THR A 178 -21.68 -6.04 3.21
N VAL A 179 -22.18 -7.26 3.12
CA VAL A 179 -21.82 -8.23 2.07
C VAL A 179 -23.10 -8.71 1.40
N GLY A 180 -23.20 -8.50 0.08
CA GLY A 180 -24.38 -8.92 -0.69
C GLY A 180 -24.39 -10.41 -1.08
N GLY A 181 -23.26 -11.10 -0.93
CA GLY A 181 -23.09 -12.53 -1.20
C GLY A 181 -22.61 -13.30 0.04
N GLY A 182 -21.67 -14.24 -0.15
CA GLY A 182 -21.09 -15.02 0.95
C GLY A 182 -20.01 -14.26 1.72
N TYR A 183 -20.00 -14.43 3.05
CA TYR A 183 -18.93 -13.96 3.93
C TYR A 183 -18.33 -15.15 4.68
N GLN A 184 -17.03 -15.39 4.51
CA GLN A 184 -16.33 -16.53 5.11
C GLN A 184 -15.06 -16.07 5.80
N THR A 185 -14.91 -16.45 7.06
CA THR A 185 -13.68 -16.28 7.84
C THR A 185 -13.09 -17.66 8.13
N VAL A 186 -11.85 -17.89 7.69
CA VAL A 186 -11.11 -19.12 8.00
C VAL A 186 -9.92 -18.75 8.87
N VAL A 187 -9.83 -19.36 10.05
CA VAL A 187 -8.75 -19.12 11.01
C VAL A 187 -8.03 -20.43 11.25
N GLY A 188 -6.74 -20.50 10.91
CA GLY A 188 -5.91 -21.69 11.14
C GLY A 188 -5.41 -21.84 12.58
N GLY A 189 -5.51 -20.77 13.38
CA GLY A 189 -5.14 -20.73 14.80
C GLY A 189 -6.34 -20.45 15.69
N VAL A 190 -6.15 -19.56 16.67
CA VAL A 190 -7.22 -19.16 17.61
C VAL A 190 -8.02 -18.00 17.03
N PHE A 191 -9.34 -18.12 17.07
CA PHE A 191 -10.28 -17.01 16.84
C PHE A 191 -10.84 -16.56 18.19
N ASN A 192 -10.62 -15.30 18.57
CA ASN A 192 -11.15 -14.70 19.78
C ASN A 192 -11.92 -13.43 19.43
N GLN A 193 -13.14 -13.28 19.95
CA GLN A 193 -13.91 -12.04 19.89
C GLN A 193 -14.25 -11.62 21.31
N SER A 194 -13.84 -10.40 21.67
CA SER A 194 -14.17 -9.78 22.95
C SER A 194 -15.10 -8.60 22.70
N ILE A 195 -16.24 -8.57 23.39
CA ILE A 195 -17.27 -7.55 23.20
C ILE A 195 -17.56 -6.91 24.57
N GLY A 196 -17.46 -5.58 24.64
CA GLY A 196 -17.62 -4.85 25.90
C GLY A 196 -19.06 -4.57 26.32
N ILE A 197 -20.00 -4.48 25.36
CA ILE A 197 -21.40 -4.08 25.62
C ILE A 197 -22.37 -5.22 25.31
N GLY A 198 -22.44 -5.65 24.05
CA GLY A 198 -23.37 -6.70 23.65
C GLY A 198 -23.09 -7.21 22.24
N ALA A 199 -23.32 -8.52 22.07
CA ALA A 199 -23.24 -9.19 20.78
C ALA A 199 -24.62 -9.74 20.44
N PHE A 200 -25.12 -9.42 19.24
CA PHE A 200 -26.42 -9.85 18.75
C PHE A 200 -26.20 -10.60 17.44
N GLU A 201 -26.90 -11.72 17.28
CA GLU A 201 -26.83 -12.53 16.07
C GLU A 201 -28.25 -12.94 15.69
N GLU A 202 -28.67 -12.50 14.51
CA GLU A 202 -29.96 -12.85 13.92
C GLU A 202 -29.71 -13.66 12.65
N VAL A 203 -30.33 -14.84 12.58
CA VAL A 203 -30.18 -15.77 11.45
C VAL A 203 -31.57 -16.08 10.92
N GLY A 204 -31.86 -15.60 9.70
CA GLY A 204 -33.20 -15.75 9.11
C GLY A 204 -33.57 -17.18 8.70
N HIS A 205 -32.58 -18.07 8.56
CA HIS A 205 -32.78 -19.49 8.25
C HIS A 205 -32.05 -20.36 9.29
N ASN A 206 -30.99 -21.06 8.89
CA ASN A 206 -30.34 -22.06 9.73
C ASN A 206 -29.03 -21.53 10.33
N LYS A 207 -28.86 -21.75 11.63
CA LYS A 207 -27.57 -21.64 12.31
C LYS A 207 -27.04 -23.04 12.64
N SER A 208 -25.89 -23.40 12.08
CA SER A 208 -25.22 -24.67 12.35
C SER A 208 -23.89 -24.42 13.05
N VAL A 209 -23.70 -25.05 14.22
CA VAL A 209 -22.47 -24.97 15.00
C VAL A 209 -21.95 -26.40 15.16
N VAL A 210 -20.79 -26.69 14.57
CA VAL A 210 -20.14 -28.00 14.67
C VAL A 210 -18.86 -27.82 15.47
N VAL A 211 -18.75 -28.56 16.57
CA VAL A 211 -17.63 -28.44 17.52
C VAL A 211 -16.99 -29.79 17.70
N GLY A 212 -15.66 -29.85 17.54
CA GLY A 212 -14.94 -31.13 17.53
C GLY A 212 -14.74 -31.75 18.91
N LYS A 213 -14.51 -30.93 19.96
CA LYS A 213 -14.14 -31.42 21.30
C LYS A 213 -15.13 -31.04 22.39
N VAL A 214 -15.27 -29.74 22.65
CA VAL A 214 -16.11 -29.23 23.74
C VAL A 214 -16.82 -27.97 23.27
N PHE A 215 -18.15 -27.96 23.39
CA PHE A 215 -18.95 -26.76 23.26
C PHE A 215 -19.40 -26.34 24.66
N GLU A 216 -18.92 -25.18 25.14
CA GLU A 216 -19.19 -24.66 26.47
C GLU A 216 -19.84 -23.28 26.39
N VAL A 217 -20.98 -23.13 27.07
CA VAL A 217 -21.62 -21.85 27.34
C VAL A 217 -21.59 -21.63 28.85
N THR A 218 -20.86 -20.61 29.30
CA THR A 218 -20.78 -20.24 30.72
C THR A 218 -21.47 -18.90 30.95
N VAL A 219 -22.36 -18.86 31.94
CA VAL A 219 -23.03 -17.64 32.40
C VAL A 219 -22.95 -17.59 33.92
N GLY A 220 -22.02 -16.80 34.45
CA GLY A 220 -21.77 -16.74 35.90
C GLY A 220 -21.44 -18.13 36.48
N LYS A 221 -22.29 -18.63 37.39
CA LYS A 221 -22.16 -19.97 38.01
C LYS A 221 -22.84 -21.09 37.21
N SER A 222 -23.54 -20.76 36.13
CA SER A 222 -24.25 -21.72 35.28
C SER A 222 -23.42 -22.12 34.07
N LYS A 223 -23.53 -23.38 33.65
CA LYS A 223 -22.82 -23.93 32.50
C LYS A 223 -23.70 -24.89 31.70
N LEU A 224 -23.57 -24.81 30.39
CA LEU A 224 -23.95 -25.86 29.45
C LEU A 224 -22.66 -26.35 28.79
N VAL A 225 -22.35 -27.64 28.91
CA VAL A 225 -21.15 -28.24 28.32
C VAL A 225 -21.55 -29.48 27.54
N MET A 226 -21.17 -29.55 26.26
CA MET A 226 -21.30 -30.72 25.41
C MET A 226 -19.90 -31.20 25.03
N SER A 227 -19.64 -32.50 25.19
CA SER A 227 -18.34 -33.12 24.97
C SER A 227 -18.36 -34.10 23.79
N GLU A 228 -17.18 -34.39 23.23
CA GLU A 228 -17.01 -35.31 22.08
C GLU A 228 -17.47 -36.75 22.34
N ASP A 229 -17.52 -37.16 23.61
CA ASP A 229 -18.03 -38.46 24.05
C ASP A 229 -19.58 -38.52 24.14
N GLY A 230 -20.25 -37.43 23.77
CA GLY A 230 -21.71 -37.32 23.78
C GLY A 230 -22.29 -36.90 25.13
N VAL A 231 -21.47 -36.63 26.15
CA VAL A 231 -21.97 -36.16 27.44
C VAL A 231 -22.46 -34.71 27.34
N ILE A 232 -23.68 -34.48 27.79
CA ILE A 232 -24.28 -33.15 27.92
C ILE A 232 -24.47 -32.84 29.40
N ASN A 233 -23.76 -31.82 29.89
CA ASN A 233 -23.85 -31.33 31.27
C ASN A 233 -24.60 -30.00 31.30
N LEU A 234 -25.75 -29.98 31.98
CA LEU A 234 -26.46 -28.76 32.34
C LEU A 234 -26.30 -28.54 33.85
N LYS A 235 -25.57 -27.50 34.25
CA LYS A 235 -25.30 -27.17 35.65
C LYS A 235 -25.73 -25.75 35.97
N GLY A 236 -26.42 -25.58 37.09
CA GLY A 236 -26.81 -24.27 37.61
C GLY A 236 -27.06 -24.32 39.11
N VAL A 237 -27.18 -23.15 39.75
CA VAL A 237 -27.57 -23.04 41.17
C VAL A 237 -29.03 -23.45 41.36
N LYS A 238 -29.89 -23.05 40.42
CA LYS A 238 -31.27 -23.47 40.30
C LYS A 238 -31.50 -23.78 38.82
N VAL A 239 -32.01 -24.98 38.54
CA VAL A 239 -32.39 -25.40 37.19
C VAL A 239 -33.90 -25.64 37.20
N THR A 240 -34.61 -24.89 36.37
CA THR A 240 -36.06 -25.00 36.21
C THR A 240 -36.34 -25.43 34.78
N ILE A 241 -37.13 -26.49 34.61
CA ILE A 241 -37.57 -27.02 33.31
C ILE A 241 -39.09 -26.96 33.34
N GLU A 242 -39.67 -26.10 32.51
CA GLU A 242 -41.11 -25.87 32.40
C GLU A 242 -41.55 -26.20 30.96
N GLY A 243 -42.72 -26.79 30.83
CA GLY A 243 -43.35 -27.05 29.54
C GLY A 243 -44.83 -26.72 29.63
N ASP A 244 -45.34 -25.94 28.68
CA ASP A 244 -46.73 -25.46 28.69
C ASP A 244 -47.74 -26.61 28.50
N GLU A 245 -47.38 -27.64 27.72
CA GLU A 245 -48.22 -28.82 27.51
C GLU A 245 -47.71 -30.04 28.31
N SER A 246 -46.43 -30.40 28.15
CA SER A 246 -45.81 -31.49 28.90
C SER A 246 -44.29 -31.41 28.86
N VAL A 247 -43.63 -31.99 29.86
CA VAL A 247 -42.18 -32.26 29.86
C VAL A 247 -41.98 -33.78 29.79
N THR A 248 -41.31 -34.26 28.74
CA THR A 248 -41.03 -35.70 28.56
C THR A 248 -39.54 -35.96 28.65
N VAL A 249 -39.13 -36.81 29.60
CA VAL A 249 -37.75 -37.29 29.74
C VAL A 249 -37.72 -38.79 29.45
N LYS A 250 -36.96 -39.18 28.43
CA LYS A 250 -36.77 -40.58 28.03
C LYS A 250 -35.28 -40.91 28.09
N GLY A 251 -34.94 -41.98 28.79
CA GLY A 251 -33.57 -42.47 28.94
C GLY A 251 -33.56 -43.86 29.57
N GLY A 252 -32.43 -44.57 29.51
CA GLY A 252 -32.31 -45.90 30.09
C GLY A 252 -32.48 -45.90 31.62
N ARG A 253 -31.67 -45.08 32.32
CA ARG A 253 -31.75 -44.87 33.77
C ARG A 253 -31.90 -43.38 34.06
N ILE A 254 -32.79 -43.04 34.98
CA ILE A 254 -33.00 -41.68 35.48
C ILE A 254 -32.86 -41.73 37.00
N ASP A 255 -31.86 -41.03 37.52
CA ASP A 255 -31.66 -40.87 38.96
C ASP A 255 -32.24 -39.52 39.39
N LEU A 256 -33.30 -39.56 40.19
CA LEU A 256 -33.91 -38.40 40.84
C LEU A 256 -33.65 -38.53 42.34
N ASN A 257 -32.84 -37.62 42.90
CA ASN A 257 -32.49 -37.58 44.31
C ASN A 257 -33.00 -36.30 44.94
#